data_AF-A0A7K2EC88-F1
#
_entry.id   AF-A0A7K2EC88-F1
#
_cell.length_a   1.000
_cell.length_b   1.000
_cell.length_c   1.000
_cell.angle_alpha   90.00
_cell.angle_beta   90.00
_cell.angle_gamma   90.00
#
_symmetry.space_group_name_H-M   'P 1'
#
loop_
_entity.id
_entity.type
_entity.pdbx_description
1 polymer ?
#
loop_
_entity_poly.entity_id
_entity_poly.type
_entity_poly.pdbx_seq_one_letter_code
_entity_poly.pdbx_strand_id
1 'polypeptide(L)'
;MPLVLLCVVALAAAGLVLAQLAGRAQLMARAQTAADAAALAGAGDRPATSAERAAVELAAANGAELVGFEADGSVARVEVALAGQSAEAAAERSPPPVAPALAAALDRAGQILGGDVAGSVRLLGPLGSGGIEVPRSLATRLAVQSHRTGLCRAGSGRPVHFVLCPGIHRD
;
A
#
# COMPACT_ATOMS: atom_id res chain seq x y z
N MET A 1 10.22 -61.57 -1.06
CA MET A 1 10.07 -60.56 -2.14
C MET A 1 8.69 -59.87 -2.25
N PRO A 2 7.52 -60.43 -1.85
CA PRO A 2 6.25 -59.74 -2.05
C PRO A 2 6.11 -58.46 -1.19
N LEU A 3 6.67 -58.45 0.02
CA LEU A 3 6.69 -57.28 0.90
C LEU A 3 7.45 -56.09 0.29
N VAL A 4 8.59 -56.34 -0.37
CA VAL A 4 9.39 -55.28 -1.01
C VAL A 4 8.59 -54.63 -2.13
N LEU A 5 7.90 -55.44 -2.95
CA LEU A 5 7.08 -54.93 -4.04
C LEU A 5 5.89 -54.11 -3.52
N LEU A 6 5.24 -54.54 -2.43
CA LEU A 6 4.20 -53.78 -1.76
C LEU A 6 4.71 -52.42 -1.26
N CYS A 7 5.89 -52.39 -0.64
CA CYS A 7 6.50 -51.14 -0.17
C CYS A 7 6.83 -50.18 -1.32
N VAL A 8 7.36 -50.69 -2.45
CA VAL A 8 7.65 -49.87 -3.62
C VAL A 8 6.38 -49.26 -4.20
N VAL A 9 5.30 -50.05 -4.31
CA VAL A 9 3.99 -49.55 -4.77
C VAL A 9 3.43 -48.51 -3.82
N ALA A 10 3.50 -48.75 -2.51
CA ALA A 10 3.03 -47.78 -1.51
C ALA A 10 3.79 -46.45 -1.57
N LEU A 11 5.12 -46.49 -1.73
CA LEU A 11 5.94 -45.29 -1.87
C LEU A 11 5.65 -44.55 -3.18
N ALA A 12 5.47 -45.26 -4.29
CA ALA A 12 5.10 -44.66 -5.56
C ALA A 12 3.73 -43.97 -5.48
N ALA A 13 2.75 -44.63 -4.85
CA ALA A 13 1.43 -44.06 -4.62
C ALA A 13 1.49 -42.81 -3.72
N ALA A 14 2.26 -42.86 -2.63
CA ALA A 14 2.48 -41.72 -1.76
C ALA A 14 3.13 -40.54 -2.51
N GLY A 15 4.11 -40.81 -3.37
CA GLY A 15 4.77 -39.80 -4.22
C GLY A 15 3.80 -39.10 -5.18
N LEU A 16 2.89 -39.86 -5.80
CA LEU A 16 1.85 -39.30 -6.69
C LEU A 16 0.88 -38.39 -5.92
N VAL A 17 0.46 -38.80 -4.72
CA VAL A 17 -0.42 -37.98 -3.87
C VAL A 17 0.28 -36.67 -3.49
N LEU A 18 1.54 -36.74 -3.06
CA LEU A 18 2.33 -35.56 -2.72
C LEU A 18 2.50 -34.61 -3.90
N ALA A 19 2.75 -35.14 -5.11
CA ALA A 19 2.87 -34.34 -6.32
C ALA A 19 1.57 -33.58 -6.65
N GLN A 20 0.40 -34.22 -6.49
CA GLN A 20 -0.88 -33.56 -6.69
C GLN A 20 -1.16 -32.46 -5.65
N LEU A 21 -0.81 -32.71 -4.39
CA LEU A 21 -0.93 -31.72 -3.32
C LEU A 21 -0.02 -30.51 -3.58
N ALA A 22 1.22 -30.75 -4.01
CA ALA A 22 2.16 -29.68 -4.38
C ALA A 22 1.62 -28.82 -5.54
N GLY A 23 1.04 -29.46 -6.57
CA GLY A 23 0.41 -28.74 -7.69
C GLY A 23 -0.74 -27.83 -7.25
N ARG A 24 -1.62 -28.32 -6.36
CA ARG A 24 -2.73 -27.52 -5.81
C ARG A 24 -2.24 -26.37 -4.93
N ALA A 25 -1.28 -26.64 -4.05
CA ALA A 25 -0.68 -25.62 -3.20
C ALA A 25 -0.05 -24.50 -4.04
N GLN A 26 0.63 -24.85 -5.13
CA GLN A 26 1.21 -23.88 -6.06
C GLN A 26 0.17 -23.02 -6.77
N LEU A 27 -0.96 -23.61 -7.20
CA LEU A 27 -2.06 -22.86 -7.82
C LEU A 27 -2.72 -21.90 -6.83
N MET A 28 -2.96 -22.33 -5.59
CA MET A 28 -3.51 -21.48 -4.54
C MET A 28 -2.58 -20.29 -4.24
N ALA A 29 -1.28 -20.55 -4.12
CA ALA A 29 -0.30 -19.49 -3.89
C ALA A 29 -0.28 -18.46 -5.03
N ARG A 30 -0.39 -18.92 -6.29
CA ARG A 30 -0.48 -18.01 -7.45
C ARG A 30 -1.78 -17.20 -7.47
N ALA A 31 -2.91 -17.83 -7.12
CA ALA A 31 -4.19 -17.14 -7.01
C ALA A 31 -4.13 -16.03 -5.95
N GLN A 32 -3.53 -16.32 -4.79
CA GLN A 32 -3.34 -15.33 -3.73
C GLN A 32 -2.45 -14.17 -4.18
N THR A 33 -1.31 -14.44 -4.82
CA THR A 33 -0.43 -13.39 -5.35
C THR A 33 -1.15 -12.50 -6.36
N ALA A 34 -2.00 -13.09 -7.22
CA ALA A 34 -2.79 -12.32 -8.17
C ALA A 34 -3.84 -11.44 -7.46
N ALA A 35 -4.50 -11.96 -6.43
CA ALA A 35 -5.45 -11.22 -5.61
C ALA A 35 -4.75 -10.05 -4.90
N ASP A 36 -3.62 -10.28 -4.23
CA ASP A 36 -2.85 -9.27 -3.51
C ASP A 36 -2.38 -8.15 -4.45
N ALA A 37 -1.86 -8.52 -5.62
CA ALA A 37 -1.46 -7.56 -6.64
C ALA A 37 -2.66 -6.70 -7.08
N ALA A 38 -3.77 -7.33 -7.46
CA ALA A 38 -4.97 -6.64 -7.90
C ALA A 38 -5.56 -5.72 -6.80
N ALA A 39 -5.58 -6.18 -5.54
CA ALA A 39 -6.00 -5.37 -4.39
C ALA A 39 -5.10 -4.13 -4.21
N LEU A 40 -3.77 -4.28 -4.29
CA LEU A 40 -2.83 -3.14 -4.22
C LEU A 40 -3.03 -2.15 -5.38
N ALA A 41 -3.32 -2.64 -6.58
CA ALA A 41 -3.64 -1.77 -7.72
C ALA A 41 -4.96 -1.01 -7.51
N GLY A 42 -5.95 -1.66 -6.90
CA GLY A 42 -7.24 -1.08 -6.52
C GLY A 42 -7.14 -0.03 -5.41
N ALA A 43 -6.25 -0.21 -4.44
CA ALA A 43 -6.08 0.69 -3.30
C ALA A 43 -5.41 2.05 -3.64
N GLY A 44 -4.98 2.25 -4.90
CA GLY A 44 -4.32 3.47 -5.35
C GLY A 44 -5.19 4.73 -5.29
N ASP A 45 -4.58 5.91 -5.45
CA ASP A 45 -5.25 7.21 -5.47
C ASP A 45 -5.91 7.49 -6.82
N ARG A 46 -6.91 6.68 -7.17
CA ARG A 46 -7.65 6.75 -8.42
C ARG A 46 -9.17 6.77 -8.16
N PRO A 47 -9.96 7.42 -9.02
CA PRO A 47 -11.42 7.23 -9.03
C PRO A 47 -11.80 5.75 -9.08
N ALA A 48 -12.92 5.37 -8.46
CA ALA A 48 -13.36 3.97 -8.35
C ALA A 48 -13.36 3.23 -9.71
N THR A 49 -13.86 3.86 -10.78
CA THR A 49 -13.91 3.26 -12.13
C THR A 49 -12.53 3.01 -12.76
N SER A 50 -11.51 3.72 -12.31
CA SER A 50 -10.10 3.51 -12.72
C SER A 50 -9.33 2.60 -11.77
N ALA A 51 -9.76 2.49 -10.51
CA ALA A 51 -9.23 1.53 -9.56
C ALA A 51 -9.59 0.09 -9.97
N GLU A 52 -10.85 -0.14 -10.34
CA GLU A 52 -11.32 -1.43 -10.85
C GLU A 52 -10.55 -1.85 -12.11
N ARG A 53 -10.41 -0.94 -13.09
CA ARG A 53 -9.62 -1.22 -14.32
C ARG A 53 -8.17 -1.58 -14.01
N ALA A 54 -7.52 -0.88 -13.06
CA ALA A 54 -6.17 -1.22 -12.64
C ALA A 54 -6.09 -2.61 -11.97
N ALA A 55 -7.11 -2.97 -11.18
CA ALA A 55 -7.21 -4.31 -10.58
C ALA A 55 -7.41 -5.39 -11.66
N VAL A 56 -8.27 -5.16 -12.66
CA VAL A 56 -8.48 -6.06 -13.81
C VAL A 56 -7.17 -6.28 -14.57
N GLU A 57 -6.48 -5.19 -14.93
CA GLU A 57 -5.22 -5.24 -15.69
C GLU A 57 -4.16 -6.05 -14.92
N LEU A 58 -4.04 -5.85 -13.61
CA LEU A 58 -3.02 -6.52 -12.82
C LEU A 58 -3.38 -7.98 -12.49
N ALA A 59 -4.67 -8.30 -12.30
CA ALA A 59 -5.12 -9.69 -12.21
C ALA A 59 -4.80 -10.45 -13.52
N ALA A 60 -5.14 -9.85 -14.67
CA ALA A 60 -4.87 -10.43 -15.98
C ALA A 60 -3.36 -10.62 -16.25
N ALA A 61 -2.52 -9.66 -15.83
CA ALA A 61 -1.06 -9.77 -15.91
C ALA A 61 -0.49 -10.95 -15.09
N ASN A 62 -1.22 -11.39 -14.06
CA ASN A 62 -0.89 -12.58 -13.25
C ASN A 62 -1.61 -13.86 -13.75
N GLY A 63 -2.31 -13.79 -14.87
CA GLY A 63 -3.05 -14.91 -15.46
C GLY A 63 -4.37 -15.25 -14.75
N ALA A 64 -4.84 -14.38 -13.85
CA ALA A 64 -6.10 -14.53 -13.15
C ALA A 64 -7.20 -13.63 -13.74
N GLU A 65 -8.45 -14.01 -13.53
CA GLU A 65 -9.64 -13.23 -13.88
C GLU A 65 -10.17 -12.53 -12.63
N LEU A 66 -10.54 -11.25 -12.73
CA LEU A 66 -11.18 -10.52 -11.64
C LEU A 66 -12.67 -10.91 -11.58
N VAL A 67 -13.11 -11.50 -10.47
CA VAL A 67 -14.52 -11.93 -10.29
C VAL A 67 -15.31 -10.98 -9.38
N GLY A 68 -14.62 -10.28 -8.48
CA GLY A 68 -15.23 -9.32 -7.56
C GLY A 68 -14.30 -8.14 -7.27
N PHE A 69 -14.88 -6.93 -7.21
CA PHE A 69 -14.19 -5.71 -6.84
C PHE A 69 -15.09 -4.83 -5.96
N GLU A 70 -14.60 -4.50 -4.78
CA GLU A 70 -15.25 -3.56 -3.87
C GLU A 70 -14.20 -2.55 -3.38
N ALA A 71 -14.54 -1.27 -3.43
CA ALA A 71 -13.68 -0.20 -2.91
C ALA A 71 -14.47 0.68 -1.95
N ASP A 72 -13.95 0.80 -0.73
CA ASP A 72 -14.49 1.66 0.32
C ASP A 72 -13.38 2.57 0.87
N GLY A 73 -13.41 3.85 0.47
CA GLY A 73 -12.42 4.83 0.87
C GLY A 73 -10.99 4.46 0.44
N SER A 74 -10.15 4.11 1.42
CA SER A 74 -8.77 3.68 1.24
C SER A 74 -8.61 2.18 1.03
N VAL A 75 -9.66 1.38 1.25
CA VAL A 75 -9.58 -0.08 1.23
C VAL A 75 -10.16 -0.62 -0.07
N ALA A 76 -9.42 -1.48 -0.76
CA ALA A 76 -9.88 -2.23 -1.92
C ALA A 76 -9.90 -3.73 -1.58
N ARG A 77 -11.05 -4.37 -1.76
CA ARG A 77 -11.24 -5.83 -1.69
C ARG A 77 -11.41 -6.37 -3.08
N VAL A 78 -10.70 -7.45 -3.35
CA VAL A 78 -10.62 -8.06 -4.67
C VAL A 78 -10.75 -9.56 -4.53
N GLU A 79 -11.60 -10.15 -5.35
CA GLU A 79 -11.68 -11.59 -5.55
C GLU A 79 -11.23 -11.91 -6.99
N VAL A 80 -10.36 -12.89 -7.13
CA VAL A 80 -9.85 -13.37 -8.43
C VAL A 80 -10.07 -14.88 -8.58
N ALA A 81 -10.13 -15.34 -9.83
CA ALA A 81 -10.15 -16.74 -10.19
C ALA A 81 -8.93 -17.12 -11.06
N LEU A 82 -8.24 -18.20 -10.71
CA LEU A 82 -7.10 -18.75 -11.45
C LEU A 82 -7.22 -20.27 -11.53
N ALA A 83 -7.37 -20.81 -12.74
CA ALA A 83 -7.45 -22.26 -13.00
C ALA A 83 -8.45 -23.01 -12.09
N GLY A 84 -9.61 -22.39 -11.83
CA GLY A 84 -10.66 -22.94 -10.97
C GLY A 84 -10.42 -22.83 -9.46
N GLN A 85 -9.37 -22.11 -9.03
CA GLN A 85 -9.21 -21.66 -7.65
C GLN A 85 -9.65 -20.21 -7.53
N SER A 86 -10.34 -19.85 -6.45
CA SER A 86 -10.62 -18.46 -6.10
C SER A 86 -9.74 -18.01 -4.94
N ALA A 87 -9.37 -16.74 -4.94
CA ALA A 87 -8.65 -16.11 -3.84
C ALA A 87 -9.16 -14.69 -3.63
N GLU A 88 -9.22 -14.28 -2.37
CA GLU A 88 -9.64 -12.95 -1.95
C GLU A 88 -8.46 -12.24 -1.29
N ALA A 89 -8.33 -10.95 -1.56
CA ALA A 89 -7.37 -10.09 -0.90
C ALA A 89 -7.97 -8.72 -0.63
N ALA A 90 -7.52 -8.11 0.47
CA ALA A 90 -7.84 -6.73 0.79
C ALA A 90 -6.54 -5.94 0.93
N ALA A 91 -6.49 -4.77 0.34
CA ALA A 91 -5.37 -3.84 0.48
C ALA A 91 -5.89 -2.50 0.95
N GLU A 92 -5.23 -1.93 1.95
CA GLU A 92 -5.44 -0.56 2.35
C GLU A 92 -4.39 0.34 1.70
N ARG A 93 -4.82 1.52 1.26
CA ARG A 93 -3.92 2.56 0.77
C ARG A 93 -2.96 2.95 1.88
N SER A 94 -1.72 2.49 1.78
CA SER A 94 -0.67 3.02 2.64
C SER A 94 -0.48 4.50 2.33
N PRO A 95 -0.49 5.39 3.34
CA PRO A 95 -0.03 6.74 3.12
C PRO A 95 1.39 6.69 2.53
N PRO A 96 1.73 7.62 1.61
CA PRO A 96 3.05 7.66 1.02
C PRO A 96 4.10 7.73 2.13
N PRO A 97 5.19 6.96 2.03
CA PRO A 97 6.21 6.95 3.07
C PRO A 97 6.75 8.37 3.28
N VAL A 98 6.66 8.87 4.51
CA VAL A 98 7.15 10.19 4.89
C VAL A 98 8.51 10.00 5.56
N ALA A 99 9.49 10.86 5.24
CA ALA A 99 10.76 10.84 5.97
C ALA A 99 10.49 10.96 7.50
N PRO A 100 11.13 10.16 8.37
CA PRO A 100 10.82 10.12 9.80
C PRO A 100 10.85 11.49 10.49
N ALA A 101 11.80 12.35 10.10
CA ALA A 101 11.90 13.70 10.62
C ALA A 101 10.69 14.59 10.24
N LEU A 102 10.20 14.45 9.00
CA LEU A 102 9.01 15.17 8.54
C LEU A 102 7.74 14.62 9.20
N ALA A 103 7.64 13.30 9.38
CA ALA A 103 6.54 12.68 10.11
C ALA A 103 6.47 13.21 11.56
N ALA A 104 7.60 13.26 12.27
CA ALA A 104 7.68 13.81 13.62
C ALA A 104 7.32 15.30 13.67
N ALA A 105 7.73 16.09 12.67
CA ALA A 105 7.38 17.50 12.57
C ALA A 105 5.88 17.71 12.33
N LEU A 106 5.25 16.86 11.50
CA LEU A 106 3.80 16.89 11.25
C LEU A 106 2.99 16.48 12.49
N ASP A 107 3.43 15.44 13.20
CA ASP A 107 2.79 15.01 14.46
C ASP A 107 2.84 16.12 15.51
N ARG A 108 4.02 16.72 15.70
CA ARG A 108 4.20 17.87 16.60
C ARG A 108 3.36 19.08 16.17
N ALA A 109 3.25 19.34 14.87
CA ALA A 109 2.36 20.38 14.36
C ALA A 109 0.90 20.08 14.70
N GLY A 110 0.47 18.83 14.60
CA GLY A 110 -0.88 18.41 14.99
C GLY A 110 -1.16 18.64 16.48
N GLN A 111 -0.21 18.30 17.35
CA GLN A 111 -0.32 18.55 18.79
C GLN A 111 -0.44 20.05 19.12
N ILE A 112 0.36 20.90 18.47
CA ILE A 112 0.35 22.35 18.71
C ILE A 112 -0.91 23.01 18.14
N LEU A 113 -1.40 22.53 17.00
CA LEU A 113 -2.55 23.12 16.30
C LEU A 113 -3.89 22.50 16.71
N GLY A 114 -3.88 21.44 17.51
CA GLY A 114 -5.07 20.77 18.05
C GLY A 114 -5.86 19.99 17.00
N GLY A 115 -5.19 19.34 16.03
CA GLY A 115 -5.89 18.55 15.00
C GLY A 115 -4.94 17.77 14.08
N ASP A 116 -5.49 16.89 13.24
CA ASP A 116 -4.69 16.11 12.28
C ASP A 116 -4.22 16.98 11.11
N VAL A 117 -2.93 17.30 11.11
CA VAL A 117 -2.27 18.05 10.03
C VAL A 117 -1.82 17.11 8.92
N ALA A 118 -1.49 15.85 9.21
CA ALA A 118 -0.94 14.91 8.24
C ALA A 118 -1.95 14.56 7.14
N GLY A 119 -3.23 14.39 7.50
CA GLY A 119 -4.31 14.16 6.53
C GLY A 119 -4.63 15.36 5.62
N SER A 120 -4.18 16.57 5.98
CA SER A 120 -4.49 17.80 5.25
C SER A 120 -3.37 18.30 4.33
N VAL A 121 -2.20 17.64 4.32
CA VAL A 121 -1.02 18.11 3.59
C VAL A 121 -0.69 17.18 2.42
N ARG A 122 -0.17 17.76 1.34
CA ARG A 122 0.32 16.99 0.20
C ARG A 122 1.84 16.96 0.20
N LEU A 123 2.44 15.78 0.17
CA LEU A 123 3.89 15.64 0.09
C LEU A 123 4.40 16.13 -1.27
N LEU A 124 5.52 16.86 -1.26
CA LEU A 124 6.22 17.29 -2.46
C LEU A 124 7.46 16.41 -2.65
N GLY A 125 7.53 15.74 -3.80
CA GLY A 125 8.65 14.85 -4.15
C GLY A 125 8.64 13.49 -3.44
N PRO A 126 9.58 12.60 -3.80
CA PRO A 126 9.71 11.30 -3.15
C PRO A 126 10.06 11.49 -1.66
N LEU A 127 9.32 10.79 -0.80
CA LEU A 127 9.47 10.81 0.65
C LEU A 127 9.24 12.17 1.34
N GLY A 128 8.67 13.15 0.64
CA GLY A 128 8.51 14.51 1.16
C GLY A 128 9.82 15.31 1.19
N SER A 129 10.84 14.91 0.41
CA SER A 129 12.12 15.64 0.31
C SER A 129 11.97 17.08 -0.21
N GLY A 130 10.94 17.35 -1.02
CA GLY A 130 10.56 18.69 -1.46
C GLY A 130 9.70 19.46 -0.45
N GLY A 131 9.42 18.88 0.71
CA GLY A 131 8.55 19.43 1.74
C GLY A 131 7.10 19.00 1.62
N ILE A 132 6.22 19.84 2.15
CA ILE A 132 4.78 19.69 2.16
C ILE A 132 4.10 20.92 1.56
N GLU A 133 3.06 20.67 0.77
CA GLU A 133 2.10 21.67 0.36
C GLU A 133 0.96 21.70 1.37
N VAL A 134 0.63 22.91 1.85
CA VAL A 134 -0.34 23.09 2.93
C VAL A 134 -1.51 23.98 2.46
N PRO A 135 -2.77 23.63 2.77
CA PRO A 135 -3.93 24.50 2.54
C PRO A 135 -3.74 25.88 3.16
N ARG A 136 -4.24 26.93 2.50
CA ARG A 136 -4.06 28.33 2.97
C ARG A 136 -4.57 28.57 4.40
N SER A 137 -5.64 27.89 4.79
CA SER A 137 -6.22 27.97 6.14
C SER A 137 -5.27 27.50 7.24
N LEU A 138 -4.40 26.54 6.91
CA LEU A 138 -3.45 25.95 7.85
C LEU A 138 -2.07 26.63 7.73
N ALA A 139 -1.72 27.11 6.53
CA ALA A 139 -0.47 27.81 6.25
C ALA A 139 -0.21 29.01 7.19
N THR A 140 -1.21 29.85 7.45
CA THR A 140 -1.03 31.02 8.33
C THR A 140 -0.72 30.59 9.77
N ARG A 141 -1.40 29.54 10.27
CA ARG A 141 -1.18 29.02 11.63
C ARG A 141 0.19 28.35 11.76
N LEU A 142 0.57 27.55 10.76
CA LEU A 142 1.90 26.93 10.71
C LEU A 142 3.01 27.97 10.63
N ALA A 143 2.85 29.03 9.85
CA ALA A 143 3.87 30.08 9.73
C ALA A 143 4.13 30.76 11.09
N VAL A 144 3.08 31.08 11.84
CA VAL A 144 3.18 31.65 13.20
C VAL A 144 3.90 30.69 14.16
N GLN A 145 3.66 29.38 14.03
CA GLN A 145 4.22 28.35 14.92
C GLN A 145 5.47 27.63 14.37
N SER A 146 6.07 28.13 13.28
CA SER A 146 7.15 27.48 12.53
C SER A 146 8.32 27.03 13.42
N HIS A 147 8.76 27.89 14.34
CA HIS A 147 9.82 27.59 15.32
C HIS A 147 9.47 26.44 16.27
N ARG A 148 8.18 26.23 16.58
CA ARG A 148 7.72 25.16 17.49
C ARG A 148 7.44 23.86 16.77
N THR A 149 7.04 23.92 15.51
CA THR A 149 6.73 22.73 14.70
C THR A 149 7.96 22.15 14.01
N GLY A 150 9.02 22.95 13.84
CA GLY A 150 10.19 22.58 13.06
C GLY A 150 9.94 22.65 11.54
N LEU A 151 8.83 23.28 11.12
CA LEU A 151 8.46 23.47 9.72
C LEU A 151 8.63 24.94 9.33
N CYS A 152 9.48 25.18 8.34
CA CYS A 152 9.80 26.50 7.82
C CYS A 152 9.19 26.68 6.42
N ARG A 153 8.67 27.87 6.13
CA ARG A 153 8.09 28.17 4.82
C ARG A 153 9.19 28.22 3.76
N ALA A 154 9.11 27.36 2.75
CA ALA A 154 10.02 27.34 1.61
C ALA A 154 9.48 28.26 0.50
N GLY A 155 9.82 29.54 0.56
CA GLY A 155 9.49 30.53 -0.46
C GLY A 155 8.13 31.23 -0.31
N SER A 156 7.90 32.24 -1.15
CA SER A 156 6.72 33.11 -1.13
C SER A 156 5.63 32.70 -2.14
N GLY A 157 5.90 31.69 -2.97
CA GLY A 157 5.01 31.22 -4.04
C GLY A 157 3.67 30.66 -3.56
N ARG A 158 2.73 30.52 -4.50
CA ARG A 158 1.52 29.72 -4.37
C ARG A 158 1.71 28.47 -5.24
N PRO A 159 1.46 27.26 -4.72
CA PRO A 159 0.94 26.96 -3.38
C PRO A 159 1.96 27.17 -2.24
N VAL A 160 1.50 27.19 -0.98
CA VAL A 160 2.38 27.49 0.17
C VAL A 160 3.12 26.24 0.58
N HIS A 161 4.45 26.27 0.47
CA HIS A 161 5.32 25.13 0.75
C HIS A 161 5.98 25.28 2.12
N PHE A 162 6.07 24.20 2.88
CA PHE A 162 6.86 24.10 4.09
C PHE A 162 7.87 22.95 3.98
N VAL A 163 9.07 23.17 4.51
CA VAL A 163 10.13 22.17 4.61
C VAL A 163 10.58 22.09 6.06
N LEU A 164 11.38 21.07 6.40
CA LEU A 164 12.05 21.04 7.69
C LEU A 164 12.97 22.27 7.83
N CYS A 165 12.90 22.95 8.97
CA CYS A 165 13.77 24.09 9.23
C CYS A 165 15.25 23.66 9.21
N PRO A 166 16.11 24.30 8.39
CA PRO A 166 17.53 23.99 8.39
C PRO A 166 18.13 24.40 9.74
N GLY A 167 18.61 23.42 10.53
CA GLY A 167 19.41 23.70 11.73
C GLY A 167 18.88 23.21 13.08
N ILE A 168 17.82 22.39 13.15
CA ILE A 168 17.37 21.80 14.43
C ILE A 168 18.18 20.54 14.82
N HIS A 169 19.03 20.01 13.93
CA HIS A 169 19.95 18.90 14.22
C HIS A 169 21.32 19.36 14.74
N ARG A 170 21.34 20.19 15.79
CA ARG A 170 22.55 20.37 16.58
C ARG A 170 22.42 19.61 17.89
N ASP A 171 23.17 18.51 17.92
CA ASP A 171 23.63 17.68 19.03
C ASP A 171 22.61 16.79 19.75
#